data_AF-A0A842FC24-F1
#
_entry.id   AF-A0A842FC24-F1
#
_cell.length_a   1.000
_cell.length_b   1.000
_cell.length_c   1.000
_cell.angle_alpha   90.00
_cell.angle_beta   90.00
_cell.angle_gamma   90.00
#
_symmetry.space_group_name_H-M   'P 1'
#
loop_
_entity.id
_entity.type
_entity.pdbx_description
1 polymer ?
#
loop_
_entity_poly.entity_id
_entity_poly.type
_entity_poly.pdbx_seq_one_letter_code
_entity_poly.pdbx_strand_id
1 'polypeptide(L)'
;MDIKESLVSGKDLLSVKREKAKKHMYLTIPYEAKERYMSDGWILDKELKQSLKMKKEKSFDELFENEVWLTFCNLGFQQMNKDRFFKMPYSSDHTLTQQIDVFAADDETALFIECKATETENKKSNFKETIEAMNGKIKGIRNELNKAFPEKKLKLKFIFATKNYNLSEQDRERLKSFRIEHFDEDTLEYYTELARHLGPASRYQLLGNLFENQKIEEIENVIPAIRGSMGGYTYYSFSIEPEKLLKLGHVLHRSNIYKDTMPSYQRLIKKARLTKVQEFVNQGGFFPNSVVINIEAGKDDLTFNLAANQPKNSISKLGYLHLPRKYKSIYIIDGQHRLYGYSDSQYKDTNTIPVVAFLNLKQEQQVKLFMEINENQKAVSKNLRNTLDSDLLWDSTSYLEQRKALSLRIAQSLGEDRDSALYNRIIIGESSKTSVCCIKIDTIKLAIEHGNFITKFEKNNDIKNHGSFDKGANDSTLATLYPFLLQSFEYISQNAKFEWDKGENNSGILSINVGIYSLIRIFDDIIEHLRLQKNIQPISVKTEDLVTDVIYYLEPLVDYFNNLSDTERIELRTSYGGGGKIKYWRRLQKTISESRPDFNPKGLDAFLENNLKKFNQESRQIINNLETILKSE
;
A
#
# COMPACT_ATOMS: atom_id res chain seq x y z
N MET A 1 -35.57 -10.06 19.93
CA MET A 1 -34.14 -10.20 20.25
C MET A 1 -33.58 -8.81 20.36
N ASP A 2 -33.16 -8.40 21.55
CA ASP A 2 -32.50 -7.10 21.70
C ASP A 2 -31.04 -7.26 21.26
N ILE A 3 -30.68 -6.65 20.13
CA ILE A 3 -29.33 -6.74 19.59
C ILE A 3 -28.30 -6.10 20.55
N LYS A 4 -28.73 -5.18 21.43
CA LYS A 4 -27.84 -4.48 22.38
C LYS A 4 -27.23 -5.43 23.41
N GLU A 5 -27.94 -6.50 23.78
CA GLU A 5 -27.43 -7.51 24.73
C GLU A 5 -26.23 -8.30 24.17
N SER A 6 -26.10 -8.33 22.84
CA SER A 6 -25.01 -9.02 22.15
C SER A 6 -23.84 -8.08 21.80
N LEU A 7 -23.89 -6.82 22.25
CA LEU A 7 -22.85 -5.82 22.06
C LEU A 7 -22.06 -5.57 23.35
N VAL A 8 -20.81 -5.15 23.21
CA VAL A 8 -19.93 -4.77 24.32
C VAL A 8 -19.41 -3.35 24.11
N SER A 9 -19.24 -2.63 25.23
CA SER A 9 -18.69 -1.28 25.28
C SER A 9 -17.85 -1.09 26.56
N GLY A 10 -17.10 0.01 26.65
CA GLY A 10 -16.37 0.38 27.86
C GLY A 10 -15.43 -0.72 28.39
N LYS A 11 -15.63 -1.13 29.65
CA LYS A 11 -14.79 -2.15 30.31
C LYS A 11 -14.94 -3.54 29.69
N ASP A 12 -16.15 -3.90 29.24
CA ASP A 12 -16.41 -5.21 28.65
C ASP A 12 -15.75 -5.34 27.28
N LEU A 13 -15.72 -4.24 26.50
CA LEU A 13 -14.99 -4.17 25.24
C LEU A 13 -13.49 -4.46 25.45
N LEU A 14 -12.87 -3.91 26.50
CA LEU A 14 -11.48 -4.18 26.84
C LEU A 14 -11.23 -5.62 27.27
N SER A 15 -12.21 -6.26 27.92
CA SER A 15 -12.15 -7.68 28.27
C SER A 15 -12.16 -8.55 27.02
N VAL A 16 -13.15 -8.34 26.14
CA VAL A 16 -13.27 -9.07 24.86
C VAL A 16 -12.05 -8.86 23.98
N LYS A 17 -11.49 -7.64 23.93
CA LYS A 17 -10.24 -7.34 23.22
C LYS A 17 -9.09 -8.24 23.66
N ARG A 18 -8.91 -8.46 24.98
CA ARG A 18 -7.86 -9.34 25.51
C ARG A 18 -8.08 -10.80 25.12
N GLU A 19 -9.32 -11.27 25.12
CA GLU A 19 -9.65 -12.65 24.71
C GLU A 19 -9.48 -12.87 23.20
N LYS A 20 -9.89 -11.91 22.37
CA LYS A 20 -9.73 -11.97 20.92
C LYS A 20 -8.26 -11.93 20.49
N ALA A 21 -7.40 -11.22 21.22
CA ALA A 21 -5.96 -11.18 20.99
C ALA A 21 -5.23 -12.52 21.23
N LYS A 22 -5.86 -13.47 21.95
CA LYS A 22 -5.26 -14.79 22.18
C LYS A 22 -5.48 -15.69 20.97
N LYS A 23 -4.43 -16.40 20.55
CA LYS A 23 -4.51 -17.46 19.51
C LYS A 23 -5.22 -18.73 19.98
N HIS A 24 -5.27 -18.95 21.28
CA HIS A 24 -5.82 -20.15 21.87
C HIS A 24 -7.04 -19.83 22.73
N MET A 25 -8.01 -20.74 22.71
CA MET A 25 -9.04 -20.86 23.73
C MET A 25 -8.47 -21.61 24.93
N TYR A 26 -8.96 -21.30 26.12
CA TYR A 26 -8.56 -21.96 27.37
C TYR A 26 -9.78 -22.47 28.11
N LEU A 27 -9.67 -23.65 28.70
CA LEU A 27 -10.71 -24.24 29.55
C LEU A 27 -10.06 -24.95 30.74
N THR A 28 -10.70 -24.89 31.90
CA THR A 28 -10.31 -25.69 33.07
C THR A 28 -11.27 -26.85 33.21
N ILE A 29 -10.73 -28.07 33.25
CA ILE A 29 -11.50 -29.32 33.30
C ILE A 29 -11.03 -30.21 34.46
N PRO A 30 -11.86 -31.12 34.98
CA PRO A 30 -11.42 -32.15 35.92
C PRO A 30 -10.54 -33.20 35.22
N TYR A 31 -9.73 -33.95 35.99
CA TYR A 31 -8.73 -34.89 35.46
C TYR A 31 -9.35 -36.00 34.61
N GLU A 32 -10.54 -36.47 34.98
CA GLU A 32 -11.25 -37.57 34.34
C GLU A 32 -11.71 -37.22 32.92
N ALA A 33 -11.85 -35.92 32.61
CA ALA A 33 -12.26 -35.44 31.30
C ALA A 33 -11.10 -35.30 30.30
N LYS A 34 -9.84 -35.53 30.72
CA LYS A 34 -8.64 -35.26 29.92
C LYS A 34 -8.67 -35.89 28.53
N GLU A 35 -8.91 -37.20 28.46
CA GLU A 35 -8.87 -37.96 27.20
C GLU A 35 -9.91 -37.46 26.19
N ARG A 36 -11.12 -37.14 26.64
CA ARG A 36 -12.19 -36.57 25.79
C ARG A 36 -11.77 -35.23 25.18
N TYR A 37 -11.21 -34.33 25.98
CA TYR A 37 -10.79 -33.03 25.46
C TYR A 37 -9.56 -33.16 24.56
N MET A 38 -8.66 -34.11 24.82
CA MET A 38 -7.54 -34.42 23.93
C MET A 38 -8.01 -34.96 22.57
N SER A 39 -9.03 -35.82 22.53
CA SER A 39 -9.62 -36.27 21.26
C SER A 39 -10.30 -35.14 20.48
N ASP A 40 -10.83 -34.14 21.18
CA ASP A 40 -11.44 -32.95 20.58
C ASP A 40 -10.39 -31.89 20.15
N GLY A 41 -9.10 -32.22 20.19
CA GLY A 41 -7.99 -31.36 19.74
C GLY A 41 -7.52 -30.35 20.78
N TRP A 42 -7.87 -30.51 22.06
CA TRP A 42 -7.31 -29.70 23.15
C TRP A 42 -5.99 -30.30 23.64
N ILE A 43 -5.01 -29.45 23.94
CA ILE A 43 -3.73 -29.85 24.51
C ILE A 43 -3.60 -29.36 25.96
N LEU A 44 -2.86 -30.08 26.78
CA LEU A 44 -2.60 -29.69 28.17
C LEU A 44 -1.74 -28.41 28.20
N ASP A 45 -2.24 -27.36 28.85
CA ASP A 45 -1.50 -26.11 29.08
C ASP A 45 -0.79 -26.14 30.43
N LYS A 46 -1.51 -26.54 31.49
CA LYS A 46 -0.99 -26.58 32.86
C LYS A 46 -1.79 -27.53 33.76
N GLU A 47 -1.09 -28.27 34.61
CA GLU A 47 -1.72 -29.00 35.72
C GLU A 47 -1.90 -28.09 36.94
N LEU A 48 -3.11 -28.07 37.50
CA LEU A 48 -3.48 -27.35 38.71
C LEU A 48 -3.75 -28.35 39.83
N LYS A 49 -3.82 -27.90 41.10
CA LYS A 49 -3.96 -28.78 42.27
C LYS A 49 -5.14 -29.76 42.20
N GLN A 50 -6.22 -29.40 41.51
CA GLN A 50 -7.46 -30.19 41.44
C GLN A 50 -8.03 -30.28 40.02
N SER A 51 -7.32 -29.76 39.01
CA SER A 51 -7.86 -29.64 37.66
C SER A 51 -6.76 -29.50 36.61
N LEU A 52 -7.15 -29.66 35.36
CA LEU A 52 -6.29 -29.48 34.20
C LEU A 52 -6.71 -28.22 33.47
N LYS A 53 -5.76 -27.34 33.16
CA LYS A 53 -5.97 -26.25 32.23
C LYS A 53 -5.58 -26.73 30.84
N MET A 54 -6.55 -26.74 29.94
CA MET A 54 -6.40 -27.12 28.54
C MET A 54 -6.37 -25.88 27.65
N LYS A 55 -5.73 -25.98 26.49
CA LYS A 55 -5.80 -24.98 25.44
C LYS A 55 -6.07 -25.61 24.07
N LYS A 56 -6.75 -24.89 23.19
CA LYS A 56 -7.01 -25.30 21.81
C LYS A 56 -6.81 -24.09 20.89
N GLU A 57 -6.11 -24.29 19.77
CA GLU A 57 -5.91 -23.23 18.78
C GLU A 57 -7.26 -22.87 18.13
N LYS A 58 -7.49 -21.57 17.94
CA LYS A 58 -8.67 -21.08 17.23
C LYS A 58 -8.56 -21.46 15.75
N SER A 59 -9.70 -21.68 15.09
CA SER A 59 -9.72 -21.98 13.65
C SER A 59 -9.21 -20.78 12.84
N PHE A 60 -8.73 -21.04 11.62
CA PHE A 60 -8.14 -20.01 10.76
C PHE A 60 -9.11 -18.85 10.46
N ASP A 61 -10.38 -19.16 10.23
CA ASP A 61 -11.47 -18.19 10.07
C ASP A 61 -11.68 -17.36 11.34
N GLU A 62 -11.72 -17.99 12.52
CA GLU A 62 -11.90 -17.27 13.79
C GLU A 62 -10.71 -16.35 14.11
N LEU A 63 -9.49 -16.76 13.77
CA LEU A 63 -8.31 -15.92 13.91
C LEU A 63 -8.41 -14.68 13.02
N PHE A 64 -8.91 -14.83 11.78
CA PHE A 64 -9.12 -13.69 10.88
C PHE A 64 -10.26 -12.78 11.34
N GLU A 65 -11.40 -13.33 11.77
CA GLU A 65 -12.49 -12.55 12.38
C GLU A 65 -11.99 -11.74 13.59
N ASN A 66 -11.14 -12.35 14.42
CA ASN A 66 -10.54 -11.68 15.57
C ASN A 66 -9.53 -10.60 15.16
N GLU A 67 -8.73 -10.82 14.12
CA GLU A 67 -7.83 -9.82 13.54
C GLU A 67 -8.62 -8.59 13.09
N VAL A 68 -9.66 -8.79 12.26
CA VAL A 68 -10.57 -7.73 11.81
C VAL A 68 -11.19 -7.01 13.01
N TRP A 69 -11.77 -7.74 13.96
CA TRP A 69 -12.37 -7.15 15.15
C TRP A 69 -11.35 -6.31 15.94
N LEU A 70 -10.12 -6.78 16.11
CA LEU A 70 -9.07 -6.05 16.82
C LEU A 70 -8.67 -4.78 16.08
N THR A 71 -8.62 -4.79 14.75
CA THR A 71 -8.37 -3.60 13.93
C THR A 71 -9.43 -2.53 14.18
N PHE A 72 -10.73 -2.87 14.09
CA PHE A 72 -11.81 -1.92 14.37
C PHE A 72 -11.84 -1.47 15.84
N CYS A 73 -11.54 -2.36 16.79
CA CYS A 73 -11.39 -1.96 18.19
C CYS A 73 -10.24 -0.95 18.39
N ASN A 74 -9.11 -1.16 17.72
CA ASN A 74 -7.93 -0.28 17.79
C ASN A 74 -8.12 1.04 17.04
N LEU A 75 -8.94 1.04 15.99
CA LEU A 75 -9.42 2.26 15.34
C LEU A 75 -10.30 3.09 16.29
N GLY A 76 -10.81 2.53 17.39
CA GLY A 76 -11.49 3.29 18.44
C GLY A 76 -13.01 3.23 18.39
N PHE A 77 -13.61 2.28 17.66
CA PHE A 77 -15.06 2.04 17.75
C PHE A 77 -15.44 1.63 19.18
N GLN A 78 -16.56 2.18 19.67
CA GLN A 78 -16.92 2.14 21.09
C GLN A 78 -17.89 1.00 21.42
N GLN A 79 -18.64 0.52 20.43
CA GLN A 79 -19.58 -0.59 20.56
C GLN A 79 -19.26 -1.65 19.52
N MET A 80 -19.09 -2.90 19.94
CA MET A 80 -18.76 -4.02 19.04
C MET A 80 -19.50 -5.30 19.43
N ASN A 81 -19.60 -6.28 18.53
CA ASN A 81 -20.16 -7.59 18.88
C ASN A 81 -19.33 -8.29 19.95
N LYS A 82 -20.02 -8.90 20.92
CA LYS A 82 -19.43 -9.61 22.07
C LYS A 82 -18.66 -10.87 21.66
N ASP A 83 -19.23 -11.62 20.72
CA ASP A 83 -18.73 -12.89 20.24
C ASP A 83 -19.05 -13.07 18.74
N ARG A 84 -18.63 -14.20 18.18
CA ARG A 84 -18.81 -14.53 16.76
C ARG A 84 -20.24 -14.98 16.38
N PHE A 85 -21.15 -15.11 17.35
CA PHE A 85 -22.52 -15.57 17.15
C PHE A 85 -23.52 -14.41 17.07
N PHE A 86 -23.02 -13.17 16.90
CA PHE A 86 -23.86 -12.00 16.74
C PHE A 86 -24.78 -12.13 15.53
N LYS A 87 -26.08 -12.05 15.78
CA LYS A 87 -27.13 -12.21 14.78
C LYS A 87 -27.97 -10.95 14.68
N MET A 88 -28.14 -10.48 13.47
CA MET A 88 -28.97 -9.32 13.13
C MET A 88 -30.21 -9.78 12.37
N PRO A 89 -31.43 -9.47 12.83
CA PRO A 89 -32.63 -9.66 12.03
C PRO A 89 -32.59 -8.77 10.77
N TYR A 90 -33.16 -9.26 9.67
CA TYR A 90 -33.25 -8.51 8.41
C TYR A 90 -34.66 -8.50 7.81
N SER A 91 -35.66 -8.99 8.55
CA SER A 91 -37.05 -9.04 8.15
C SER A 91 -37.95 -8.73 9.34
N SER A 92 -39.22 -8.43 9.08
CA SER A 92 -40.26 -8.37 10.11
C SER A 92 -40.44 -9.71 10.83
N ASP A 93 -40.14 -10.82 10.15
CA ASP A 93 -39.96 -12.11 10.80
C ASP A 93 -38.58 -12.17 11.46
N HIS A 94 -38.56 -12.00 12.78
CA HIS A 94 -37.32 -11.97 13.57
C HIS A 94 -36.62 -13.34 13.70
N THR A 95 -37.18 -14.41 13.13
CA THR A 95 -36.46 -15.69 12.98
C THR A 95 -35.45 -15.63 11.82
N LEU A 96 -35.70 -14.77 10.83
CA LEU A 96 -34.81 -14.54 9.71
C LEU A 96 -33.66 -13.61 10.12
N THR A 97 -32.54 -14.24 10.48
CA THR A 97 -31.34 -13.55 10.97
C THR A 97 -30.13 -13.80 10.08
N GLN A 98 -29.24 -12.82 10.03
CA GLN A 98 -27.91 -12.92 9.45
C GLN A 98 -26.89 -12.92 10.58
N GLN A 99 -25.99 -13.90 10.60
CA GLN A 99 -24.80 -13.82 11.44
C GLN A 99 -23.86 -12.76 10.85
N ILE A 100 -23.36 -11.86 11.68
CA ILE A 100 -22.41 -10.82 11.28
C ILE A 100 -21.13 -11.06 12.05
N ASP A 101 -20.05 -11.35 11.33
CA ASP A 101 -18.77 -11.75 11.92
C ASP A 101 -18.15 -10.64 12.79
N VAL A 102 -18.16 -9.40 12.28
CA VAL A 102 -17.75 -8.23 13.04
C VAL A 102 -18.76 -7.10 12.87
N PHE A 103 -19.21 -6.56 14.00
CA PHE A 103 -19.99 -5.32 14.08
C PHE A 103 -19.18 -4.28 14.84
N ALA A 104 -19.12 -3.06 14.31
CA ALA A 104 -18.43 -1.95 14.95
C ALA A 104 -19.25 -0.65 14.81
N ALA A 105 -19.49 0.05 15.91
CA ALA A 105 -20.25 1.29 15.91
C ALA A 105 -19.65 2.36 16.84
N ASP A 106 -19.88 3.61 16.47
CA ASP A 106 -19.63 4.80 17.29
C ASP A 106 -20.91 5.65 17.38
N ASP A 107 -20.79 6.93 17.69
CA ASP A 107 -21.96 7.80 17.83
C ASP A 107 -22.61 8.19 16.49
N GLU A 108 -21.87 8.11 15.38
CA GLU A 108 -22.31 8.59 14.07
C GLU A 108 -22.43 7.47 13.02
N THR A 109 -21.80 6.31 13.25
CA THR A 109 -21.60 5.27 12.24
C THR A 109 -21.75 3.85 12.78
N ALA A 110 -22.16 2.94 11.91
CA ALA A 110 -22.22 1.50 12.15
C ALA A 110 -21.70 0.72 10.94
N LEU A 111 -20.78 -0.21 11.19
CA LEU A 111 -20.09 -1.01 10.19
C LEU A 111 -20.42 -2.48 10.40
N PHE A 112 -20.79 -3.15 9.31
CA PHE A 112 -21.07 -4.58 9.25
C PHE A 112 -20.02 -5.24 8.37
N ILE A 113 -19.23 -6.14 8.94
CA ILE A 113 -18.12 -6.78 8.24
C ILE A 113 -18.34 -8.29 8.19
N GLU A 114 -18.36 -8.81 6.97
CA GLU A 114 -18.40 -10.25 6.67
C GLU A 114 -16.98 -10.70 6.31
N CYS A 115 -16.51 -11.81 6.87
CA CYS A 115 -15.16 -12.30 6.73
C CYS A 115 -15.10 -13.60 5.89
N LYS A 116 -14.13 -13.69 4.97
CA LYS A 116 -13.76 -14.93 4.28
C LYS A 116 -12.26 -15.14 4.29
N ALA A 117 -11.81 -16.27 4.83
CA ALA A 117 -10.40 -16.61 4.93
C ALA A 117 -10.13 -18.00 4.37
N THR A 118 -8.91 -18.23 3.89
CA THR A 118 -8.43 -19.55 3.50
C THR A 118 -6.95 -19.70 3.82
N GLU A 119 -6.50 -20.89 4.18
CA GLU A 119 -5.07 -21.15 4.44
C GLU A 119 -4.23 -21.10 3.16
N THR A 120 -4.84 -21.30 1.99
CA THR A 120 -4.16 -21.25 0.70
C THR A 120 -3.93 -19.80 0.25
N GLU A 121 -2.67 -19.37 0.22
CA GLU A 121 -2.30 -18.02 -0.26
C GLU A 121 -2.75 -17.77 -1.71
N ASN A 122 -3.26 -16.56 -1.96
CA ASN A 122 -3.69 -16.06 -3.27
C ASN A 122 -4.69 -16.96 -4.01
N LYS A 123 -5.58 -17.66 -3.30
CA LYS A 123 -6.59 -18.55 -3.89
C LYS A 123 -7.58 -17.76 -4.76
N LYS A 124 -7.71 -18.14 -6.03
CA LYS A 124 -8.76 -17.59 -6.91
C LYS A 124 -10.15 -17.91 -6.34
N SER A 125 -11.02 -16.91 -6.30
CA SER A 125 -12.35 -17.00 -5.67
C SER A 125 -13.50 -16.69 -6.64
N ASN A 126 -14.69 -17.17 -6.25
CA ASN A 126 -15.97 -16.75 -6.81
C ASN A 126 -16.95 -16.57 -5.64
N PHE A 127 -17.28 -15.32 -5.32
CA PHE A 127 -18.15 -14.95 -4.20
C PHE A 127 -19.51 -14.42 -4.63
N LYS A 128 -19.92 -14.65 -5.88
CA LYS A 128 -21.19 -14.14 -6.44
C LYS A 128 -22.38 -14.32 -5.49
N GLU A 129 -22.67 -15.55 -5.07
CA GLU A 129 -23.82 -15.86 -4.20
C GLU A 129 -23.73 -15.19 -2.84
N THR A 130 -22.52 -15.13 -2.27
CA THR A 130 -22.28 -14.47 -0.97
C THR A 130 -22.56 -12.97 -1.07
N ILE A 131 -22.01 -12.32 -2.10
CA ILE A 131 -22.16 -10.87 -2.32
C ILE A 131 -23.63 -10.51 -2.63
N GLU A 132 -24.32 -11.31 -3.45
CA GLU A 132 -25.74 -11.12 -3.75
C GLU A 132 -26.62 -11.30 -2.51
N ALA A 133 -26.33 -12.32 -1.68
CA ALA A 133 -27.04 -12.54 -0.42
C ALA A 133 -26.83 -11.40 0.59
N MET A 134 -25.61 -10.85 0.68
CA MET A 134 -25.33 -9.67 1.51
C MET A 134 -26.19 -8.49 1.05
N ASN A 135 -26.15 -8.15 -0.24
CA ASN A 135 -26.91 -7.04 -0.80
C ASN A 135 -28.42 -7.16 -0.54
N GLY A 136 -28.99 -8.37 -0.70
CA GLY A 136 -30.40 -8.64 -0.42
C GLY A 136 -30.83 -8.34 1.02
N LYS A 137 -29.91 -8.40 1.99
CA LYS A 137 -30.19 -8.22 3.43
C LYS A 137 -29.93 -6.80 3.95
N ILE A 138 -29.19 -5.96 3.19
CA ILE A 138 -28.79 -4.60 3.62
C ILE A 138 -30.00 -3.74 4.05
N LYS A 139 -31.09 -3.75 3.28
CA LYS A 139 -32.28 -2.92 3.58
C LYS A 139 -32.92 -3.33 4.89
N GLY A 140 -33.04 -4.63 5.13
CA GLY A 140 -33.59 -5.20 6.36
C GLY A 140 -32.76 -4.84 7.58
N ILE A 141 -31.45 -5.09 7.50
CA ILE A 141 -30.50 -4.76 8.57
C ILE A 141 -30.53 -3.27 8.92
N ARG A 142 -30.60 -2.39 7.91
CA ARG A 142 -30.70 -0.94 8.13
C ARG A 142 -31.95 -0.56 8.93
N ASN A 143 -33.10 -1.14 8.59
CA ASN A 143 -34.34 -0.86 9.29
C ASN A 143 -34.28 -1.31 10.76
N GLU A 144 -33.74 -2.50 11.02
CA GLU A 144 -33.60 -3.02 12.37
C GLU A 144 -32.57 -2.24 13.20
N LEU A 145 -31.47 -1.76 12.59
CA LEU A 145 -30.53 -0.90 13.29
C LEU A 145 -31.18 0.42 13.71
N ASN A 146 -31.95 1.05 12.81
CA ASN A 146 -32.65 2.30 13.12
C ASN A 146 -33.68 2.12 14.25
N LYS A 147 -34.32 0.95 14.35
CA LYS A 147 -35.22 0.62 15.47
C LYS A 147 -34.46 0.43 16.78
N ALA A 148 -33.28 -0.18 16.73
CA ALA A 148 -32.46 -0.40 17.91
C ALA A 148 -31.83 0.90 18.45
N PHE A 149 -31.52 1.86 17.57
CA PHE A 149 -30.92 3.15 17.93
C PHE A 149 -31.73 4.34 17.40
N PRO A 150 -33.00 4.54 17.84
CA PRO A 150 -33.89 5.53 17.24
C PRO A 150 -33.46 6.98 17.51
N GLU A 151 -32.76 7.22 18.62
CA GLU A 151 -32.15 8.50 18.98
C GLU A 151 -30.90 8.88 18.16
N LYS A 152 -30.34 7.97 17.37
CA LYS A 152 -29.10 8.21 16.60
C LYS A 152 -29.32 8.07 15.10
N LYS A 153 -28.83 9.04 14.32
CA LYS A 153 -28.84 8.96 12.86
C LYS A 153 -27.55 8.32 12.33
N LEU A 154 -27.40 7.02 12.58
CA LEU A 154 -26.19 6.27 12.22
C LEU A 154 -26.04 6.13 10.69
N LYS A 155 -24.85 6.40 10.18
CA LYS A 155 -24.46 6.03 8.83
C LYS A 155 -24.01 4.58 8.78
N LEU A 156 -24.59 3.79 7.88
CA LEU A 156 -24.22 2.40 7.70
C LEU A 156 -23.27 2.19 6.52
N LYS A 157 -22.30 1.29 6.70
CA LYS A 157 -21.51 0.72 5.61
C LYS A 157 -21.34 -0.80 5.80
N PHE A 158 -21.28 -1.53 4.69
CA PHE A 158 -20.98 -2.95 4.66
C PHE A 158 -19.59 -3.16 4.07
N ILE A 159 -18.84 -4.07 4.69
CA ILE A 159 -17.47 -4.41 4.30
C ILE A 159 -17.39 -5.92 4.10
N PHE A 160 -16.79 -6.34 2.99
CA PHE A 160 -16.44 -7.73 2.72
C PHE A 160 -14.93 -7.87 2.93
N ALA A 161 -14.53 -8.49 4.04
CA ALA A 161 -13.14 -8.67 4.41
C ALA A 161 -12.65 -10.05 3.94
N THR A 162 -11.53 -10.09 3.23
CA THR A 162 -10.96 -11.35 2.74
C THR A 162 -9.49 -11.52 3.09
N LYS A 163 -9.09 -12.75 3.42
CA LYS A 163 -7.68 -13.12 3.61
C LYS A 163 -7.30 -14.25 2.67
N ASN A 164 -6.17 -14.07 1.99
CA ASN A 164 -5.58 -15.04 1.07
C ASN A 164 -6.43 -15.37 -0.17
N TYR A 165 -7.41 -14.53 -0.50
CA TYR A 165 -8.22 -14.68 -1.70
C TYR A 165 -7.83 -13.66 -2.76
N ASN A 166 -7.67 -14.11 -4.01
CA ASN A 166 -7.65 -13.25 -5.18
C ASN A 166 -9.08 -13.17 -5.74
N LEU A 167 -9.69 -12.00 -5.64
CA LEU A 167 -11.04 -11.76 -6.17
C LEU A 167 -11.00 -11.63 -7.68
N SER A 168 -11.97 -12.29 -8.34
CA SER A 168 -12.25 -12.09 -9.75
C SER A 168 -12.67 -10.64 -10.03
N GLU A 169 -12.41 -10.15 -11.24
CA GLU A 169 -12.86 -8.83 -11.69
C GLU A 169 -14.38 -8.67 -11.55
N GLN A 170 -15.13 -9.72 -11.88
CA GLN A 170 -16.59 -9.77 -11.76
C GLN A 170 -17.08 -9.58 -10.31
N ASP A 171 -16.37 -10.14 -9.32
CA ASP A 171 -16.72 -9.94 -7.91
C ASP A 171 -16.36 -8.54 -7.43
N ARG A 172 -15.23 -7.97 -7.89
CA ARG A 172 -14.84 -6.59 -7.60
C ARG A 172 -15.89 -5.60 -8.14
N GLU A 173 -16.33 -5.79 -9.38
CA GLU A 173 -17.39 -4.98 -10.00
C GLU A 173 -18.73 -5.13 -9.25
N ARG A 174 -19.08 -6.35 -8.84
CA ARG A 174 -20.32 -6.62 -8.08
C ARG A 174 -20.31 -5.90 -6.73
N LEU A 175 -19.23 -6.01 -5.96
CA LEU A 175 -19.05 -5.29 -4.69
C LEU A 175 -19.20 -3.78 -4.87
N LYS A 176 -18.53 -3.21 -5.90
CA LYS A 176 -18.64 -1.80 -6.27
C LYS A 176 -20.08 -1.40 -6.60
N SER A 177 -20.79 -2.19 -7.40
CA SER A 177 -22.18 -1.92 -7.79
C SER A 177 -23.14 -1.90 -6.59
N PHE A 178 -22.92 -2.77 -5.61
CA PHE A 178 -23.71 -2.87 -4.39
C PHE A 178 -23.23 -1.93 -3.28
N ARG A 179 -22.17 -1.14 -3.53
CA ARG A 179 -21.55 -0.22 -2.57
C ARG A 179 -21.10 -0.93 -1.29
N ILE A 180 -20.64 -2.17 -1.42
CA ILE A 180 -20.00 -2.96 -0.37
C ILE A 180 -18.50 -2.77 -0.55
N GLU A 181 -17.81 -2.33 0.48
CA GLU A 181 -16.35 -2.11 0.41
C GLU A 181 -15.61 -3.43 0.53
N HIS A 182 -14.55 -3.62 -0.25
CA HIS A 182 -13.70 -4.80 -0.17
C HIS A 182 -12.46 -4.50 0.66
N PHE A 183 -12.24 -5.26 1.73
CA PHE A 183 -11.04 -5.15 2.58
C PHE A 183 -10.24 -6.43 2.44
N ASP A 184 -9.17 -6.39 1.66
CA ASP A 184 -8.21 -7.49 1.59
C ASP A 184 -7.15 -7.40 2.71
N GLU A 185 -6.19 -8.33 2.75
CA GLU A 185 -5.14 -8.32 3.79
C GLU A 185 -4.28 -7.05 3.77
N ASP A 186 -4.00 -6.47 2.61
CA ASP A 186 -3.26 -5.21 2.50
C ASP A 186 -4.06 -4.04 3.08
N THR A 187 -5.36 -3.99 2.79
CA THR A 187 -6.29 -2.99 3.31
C THR A 187 -6.40 -3.08 4.83
N LEU A 188 -6.52 -4.30 5.35
CA LEU A 188 -6.64 -4.53 6.78
C LEU A 188 -5.34 -4.21 7.52
N GLU A 189 -4.19 -4.61 6.97
CA GLU A 189 -2.87 -4.30 7.51
C GLU A 189 -2.65 -2.79 7.53
N TYR A 190 -3.03 -2.07 6.46
CA TYR A 190 -2.96 -0.61 6.41
C TYR A 190 -3.71 0.04 7.59
N TYR A 191 -4.97 -0.32 7.82
CA TYR A 191 -5.73 0.27 8.93
C TYR A 191 -5.23 -0.20 10.30
N THR A 192 -4.67 -1.40 10.39
CA THR A 192 -4.04 -1.92 11.60
C THR A 192 -2.80 -1.10 11.96
N GLU A 193 -1.93 -0.85 11.00
CA GLU A 193 -0.74 -0.03 11.15
C GLU A 193 -1.10 1.44 11.41
N LEU A 194 -2.13 1.94 10.73
CA LEU A 194 -2.66 3.28 10.98
C LEU A 194 -3.17 3.42 12.41
N ALA A 195 -3.93 2.46 12.92
CA ALA A 195 -4.39 2.43 14.30
C ALA A 195 -3.22 2.30 15.29
N ARG A 196 -2.19 1.51 14.95
CA ARG A 196 -0.98 1.38 15.76
C ARG A 196 -0.25 2.71 15.89
N HIS A 197 -0.27 3.52 14.83
CA HIS A 197 0.42 4.80 14.74
C HIS A 197 -0.37 5.97 15.31
N LEU A 198 -1.64 6.13 14.91
CA LEU A 198 -2.51 7.26 15.24
C LEU A 198 -3.43 7.00 16.42
N GLY A 199 -3.52 5.76 16.91
CA GLY A 199 -4.51 5.39 17.90
C GLY A 199 -5.95 5.55 17.37
N PRO A 200 -6.93 5.86 18.23
CA PRO A 200 -8.33 6.05 17.88
C PRO A 200 -8.59 7.09 16.78
N ALA A 201 -7.68 8.04 16.57
CA ALA A 201 -7.80 9.06 15.54
C ALA A 201 -7.79 8.49 14.11
N SER A 202 -7.21 7.30 13.94
CA SER A 202 -7.19 6.57 12.67
C SER A 202 -8.60 6.31 12.12
N ARG A 203 -9.63 6.24 13.00
CA ARG A 203 -11.03 6.13 12.57
C ARG A 203 -11.44 7.25 11.63
N TYR A 204 -10.97 8.48 11.82
CA TYR A 204 -11.31 9.59 10.91
C TYR A 204 -10.88 9.32 9.47
N GLN A 205 -9.72 8.67 9.28
CA GLN A 205 -9.26 8.30 7.95
C GLN A 205 -10.08 7.17 7.35
N LEU A 206 -10.41 6.15 8.14
CA LEU A 206 -11.31 5.08 7.72
C LEU A 206 -12.67 5.66 7.30
N LEU A 207 -13.31 6.45 8.17
CA LEU A 207 -14.63 7.02 7.91
C LEU A 207 -14.62 7.99 6.72
N GLY A 208 -13.54 8.79 6.59
CA GLY A 208 -13.32 9.64 5.43
C GLY A 208 -13.32 8.87 4.12
N ASN A 209 -12.71 7.68 4.09
CA ASN A 209 -12.69 6.79 2.94
C ASN A 209 -14.03 6.08 2.72
N LEU A 210 -14.63 5.50 3.76
CA LEU A 210 -15.89 4.75 3.65
C LEU A 210 -17.09 5.63 3.24
N PHE A 211 -17.08 6.90 3.67
CA PHE A 211 -18.18 7.84 3.50
C PHE A 211 -17.79 9.06 2.64
N GLU A 212 -16.75 8.92 1.81
CA GLU A 212 -16.23 9.96 0.92
C GLU A 212 -17.35 10.74 0.22
N ASN A 213 -17.25 12.07 0.21
CA ASN A 213 -18.21 13.01 -0.37
C ASN A 213 -19.63 13.01 0.25
N GLN A 214 -19.90 12.17 1.25
CA GLN A 214 -21.19 12.19 1.93
C GLN A 214 -21.23 13.28 3.01
N LYS A 215 -22.41 13.87 3.20
CA LYS A 215 -22.63 14.95 4.17
C LYS A 215 -22.50 14.45 5.62
N ILE A 216 -21.79 15.21 6.47
CA ILE A 216 -21.76 15.06 7.93
C ILE A 216 -22.88 15.95 8.48
N GLU A 217 -23.91 15.35 9.08
CA GLU A 217 -25.14 16.09 9.44
C GLU A 217 -24.93 17.00 10.65
N GLU A 218 -24.15 16.55 11.63
CA GLU A 218 -24.02 17.20 12.95
C GLU A 218 -22.85 18.20 13.04
N ILE A 219 -22.13 18.46 11.95
CA ILE A 219 -20.96 19.34 12.00
C ILE A 219 -21.33 20.83 11.82
N GLU A 220 -20.95 21.64 12.80
CA GLU A 220 -20.88 23.09 12.65
C GLU A 220 -19.74 23.47 11.70
N ASN A 221 -20.06 24.20 10.63
CA ASN A 221 -19.12 24.47 9.54
C ASN A 221 -18.81 25.95 9.31
N VAL A 222 -19.30 26.83 10.17
CA VAL A 222 -19.09 28.28 10.02
C VAL A 222 -17.97 28.69 10.95
N ILE A 223 -16.93 29.31 10.39
CA ILE A 223 -15.75 29.74 11.15
C ILE A 223 -15.35 31.17 10.79
N PRO A 224 -14.90 31.98 11.76
CA PRO A 224 -14.34 33.30 11.45
C PRO A 224 -12.99 33.12 10.73
N ALA A 225 -12.80 33.84 9.64
CA ALA A 225 -11.61 33.71 8.80
C ALA A 225 -11.16 35.04 8.17
N ILE A 226 -9.87 35.10 7.86
CA ILE A 226 -9.23 36.16 7.08
C ILE A 226 -8.97 35.62 5.68
N ARG A 227 -9.56 36.22 4.66
CA ARG A 227 -9.23 35.95 3.25
C ARG A 227 -8.09 36.84 2.78
N GLY A 228 -7.03 36.23 2.24
CA GLY A 228 -5.87 36.91 1.68
C GLY A 228 -5.49 36.37 0.29
N SER A 229 -4.42 36.94 -0.28
CA SER A 229 -3.82 36.46 -1.53
C SER A 229 -2.30 36.33 -1.37
N MET A 230 -1.74 35.20 -1.81
CA MET A 230 -0.31 34.91 -1.73
C MET A 230 0.10 34.00 -2.89
N GLY A 231 1.18 34.34 -3.61
CA GLY A 231 1.73 33.51 -4.69
C GLY A 231 0.75 33.25 -5.84
N GLY A 232 -0.19 34.16 -6.11
CA GLY A 232 -1.24 33.99 -7.12
C GLY A 232 -2.46 33.18 -6.64
N TYR A 233 -2.45 32.67 -5.40
CA TYR A 233 -3.57 31.94 -4.82
C TYR A 233 -4.38 32.79 -3.85
N THR A 234 -5.67 32.49 -3.74
CA THR A 234 -6.50 32.95 -2.61
C THR A 234 -6.36 31.95 -1.47
N TYR A 235 -6.13 32.44 -0.25
CA TYR A 235 -6.06 31.60 0.93
C TYR A 235 -6.92 32.17 2.06
N TYR A 236 -7.24 31.31 3.02
CA TYR A 236 -7.97 31.67 4.24
C TYR A 236 -7.10 31.33 5.45
N SER A 237 -7.04 32.24 6.42
CA SER A 237 -6.43 32.01 7.71
C SER A 237 -7.50 32.01 8.78
N PHE A 238 -7.55 30.98 9.61
CA PHE A 238 -8.54 30.84 10.68
C PHE A 238 -8.03 29.95 11.82
N SER A 239 -8.78 29.92 12.93
CA SER A 239 -8.55 28.98 14.03
C SER A 239 -9.73 28.01 14.11
N ILE A 240 -9.46 26.73 14.34
CA ILE A 240 -10.48 25.67 14.41
C ILE A 240 -10.14 24.64 15.48
N GLU A 241 -11.15 24.02 16.07
CA GLU A 241 -11.03 22.89 16.97
C GLU A 241 -10.45 21.66 16.24
N PRO A 242 -9.42 20.99 16.79
CA PRO A 242 -8.80 19.82 16.19
C PRO A 242 -9.80 18.72 15.78
N GLU A 243 -10.79 18.42 16.61
CA GLU A 243 -11.78 17.37 16.33
C GLU A 243 -12.60 17.69 15.06
N LYS A 244 -13.04 18.95 14.88
CA LYS A 244 -13.77 19.39 13.68
C LYS A 244 -12.89 19.25 12.44
N LEU A 245 -11.62 19.64 12.53
CA LEU A 245 -10.68 19.51 11.41
C LEU A 245 -10.37 18.04 11.09
N LEU A 246 -10.25 17.17 12.09
CA LEU A 246 -10.03 15.73 11.90
C LEU A 246 -11.22 15.04 11.20
N LYS A 247 -12.47 15.42 11.52
CA LYS A 247 -13.68 14.87 10.88
C LYS A 247 -13.78 15.23 9.38
N LEU A 248 -13.39 16.44 9.02
CA LEU A 248 -13.39 16.93 7.62
C LEU A 248 -12.11 16.52 6.87
N GLY A 249 -11.03 16.40 7.62
CA GLY A 249 -9.66 16.27 7.15
C GLY A 249 -9.29 14.85 6.76
N HIS A 250 -8.50 14.74 5.72
CA HIS A 250 -7.82 13.51 5.36
C HIS A 250 -6.32 13.76 5.15
N VAL A 251 -5.55 12.72 5.42
CA VAL A 251 -4.14 12.61 5.14
C VAL A 251 -3.99 11.52 4.10
N LEU A 252 -3.31 11.87 3.03
CA LEU A 252 -3.01 10.99 1.93
C LEU A 252 -1.92 10.00 2.38
N HIS A 253 -2.35 8.83 2.84
CA HIS A 253 -1.47 7.69 3.05
C HIS A 253 -1.54 6.73 1.85
N ARG A 254 -0.37 6.31 1.37
CA ARG A 254 -0.32 5.24 0.37
C ARG A 254 -0.85 3.96 1.00
N SER A 255 -1.88 3.40 0.38
CA SER A 255 -2.39 2.06 0.67
C SER A 255 -2.82 1.44 -0.66
N ASN A 256 -2.62 0.13 -0.81
CA ASN A 256 -2.97 -0.64 -2.01
C ASN A 256 -4.49 -0.67 -2.30
N ILE A 257 -5.29 0.02 -1.47
CA ILE A 257 -6.76 0.02 -1.39
C ILE A 257 -7.39 0.67 -2.63
N TYR A 258 -6.64 1.54 -3.32
CA TYR A 258 -7.16 2.40 -4.38
C TYR A 258 -6.24 2.37 -5.60
N LYS A 259 -6.23 1.25 -6.33
CA LYS A 259 -5.48 1.14 -7.60
C LYS A 259 -5.94 2.17 -8.66
N ASP A 260 -7.21 2.61 -8.58
CA ASP A 260 -7.85 3.55 -9.51
C ASP A 260 -8.07 4.97 -8.96
N THR A 261 -7.85 5.21 -7.67
CA THR A 261 -7.91 6.56 -7.07
C THR A 261 -6.53 6.96 -6.57
N MET A 262 -6.04 8.06 -7.13
CA MET A 262 -4.64 8.44 -7.23
C MET A 262 -3.77 8.18 -5.98
N PRO A 263 -2.52 7.69 -6.16
CA PRO A 263 -1.61 7.40 -5.06
C PRO A 263 -1.24 8.65 -4.28
N SER A 264 -0.97 8.42 -3.01
CA SER A 264 -1.04 9.46 -2.01
C SER A 264 0.21 9.38 -1.14
N TYR A 265 0.95 10.48 -1.02
CA TYR A 265 2.40 10.43 -0.77
C TYR A 265 2.81 11.32 0.39
N GLN A 266 2.24 11.09 1.57
CA GLN A 266 2.69 11.74 2.79
C GLN A 266 3.59 10.84 3.64
N ARG A 267 4.32 11.47 4.57
CA ARG A 267 5.16 10.76 5.53
C ARG A 267 4.30 9.88 6.42
N LEU A 268 4.74 8.66 6.67
CA LEU A 268 4.16 7.82 7.71
C LEU A 268 4.22 8.53 9.05
N ILE A 269 3.07 8.61 9.72
CA ILE A 269 2.96 9.25 11.02
C ILE A 269 3.60 8.34 12.07
N LYS A 270 4.76 8.73 12.61
CA LYS A 270 5.46 7.95 13.65
C LYS A 270 4.81 8.12 15.02
N LYS A 271 4.37 7.01 15.61
CA LYS A 271 3.82 6.92 16.98
C LYS A 271 4.65 7.68 18.02
N ALA A 272 5.97 7.43 18.07
CA ALA A 272 6.85 8.06 19.07
C ALA A 272 6.85 9.60 18.99
N ARG A 273 6.65 10.19 17.80
CA ARG A 273 6.53 11.64 17.65
C ARG A 273 5.17 12.12 18.13
N LEU A 274 4.10 11.40 17.81
CA LEU A 274 2.76 11.72 18.29
C LEU A 274 2.67 11.68 19.81
N THR A 275 3.19 10.64 20.46
CA THR A 275 3.19 10.54 21.93
C THR A 275 3.90 11.74 22.56
N LYS A 276 5.06 12.14 22.04
CA LYS A 276 5.77 13.34 22.51
C LYS A 276 4.96 14.63 22.31
N VAL A 277 4.29 14.77 21.17
CA VAL A 277 3.43 15.92 20.87
C VAL A 277 2.25 15.95 21.82
N GLN A 278 1.61 14.81 22.07
CA GLN A 278 0.49 14.67 22.98
C GLN A 278 0.90 14.98 24.43
N GLU A 279 2.02 14.44 24.91
CA GLU A 279 2.59 14.76 26.22
C GLU A 279 2.86 16.25 26.38
N PHE A 280 3.48 16.86 25.37
CA PHE A 280 3.74 18.31 25.35
C PHE A 280 2.46 19.14 25.45
N VAL A 281 1.43 18.80 24.67
CA VAL A 281 0.13 19.50 24.71
C VAL A 281 -0.58 19.28 26.05
N ASN A 282 -0.57 18.06 26.58
CA ASN A 282 -1.20 17.74 27.87
C ASN A 282 -0.50 18.40 29.06
N GLN A 283 0.79 18.75 28.94
CA GLN A 283 1.55 19.51 29.93
C GLN A 283 1.39 21.04 29.80
N GLY A 284 0.49 21.52 28.92
CA GLY A 284 0.23 22.94 28.69
C GLY A 284 1.07 23.58 27.59
N GLY A 285 1.87 22.79 26.86
CA GLY A 285 2.56 23.23 25.65
C GLY A 285 1.59 23.51 24.50
N PHE A 286 1.99 24.37 23.57
CA PHE A 286 1.17 24.72 22.40
C PHE A 286 2.02 24.93 21.14
N PHE A 287 1.40 24.76 19.96
CA PHE A 287 2.06 24.99 18.68
C PHE A 287 1.56 26.29 18.04
N PRO A 288 2.40 27.32 17.89
CA PRO A 288 1.99 28.58 17.26
C PRO A 288 1.95 28.49 15.73
N ASN A 289 2.57 27.47 15.14
CA ASN A 289 2.68 27.32 13.69
C ASN A 289 1.40 26.75 13.09
N SER A 290 0.94 27.33 11.98
CA SER A 290 -0.26 26.91 11.29
C SER A 290 -0.19 25.49 10.74
N VAL A 291 -1.33 24.81 10.72
CA VAL A 291 -1.58 23.64 9.86
C VAL A 291 -1.89 24.16 8.46
N VAL A 292 -1.28 23.57 7.43
CA VAL A 292 -1.53 23.96 6.03
C VAL A 292 -2.49 22.94 5.43
N ILE A 293 -3.60 23.41 4.87
CA ILE A 293 -4.63 22.56 4.29
C ILE A 293 -5.02 23.02 2.88
N ASN A 294 -5.61 22.12 2.10
CA ASN A 294 -6.39 22.45 0.92
C ASN A 294 -7.85 22.07 1.16
N ILE A 295 -8.78 22.98 0.91
CA ILE A 295 -10.21 22.72 0.94
C ILE A 295 -10.66 22.34 -0.46
N GLU A 296 -11.30 21.18 -0.58
CA GLU A 296 -11.92 20.67 -1.78
C GLU A 296 -13.41 20.97 -1.73
N ALA A 297 -13.83 21.98 -2.50
CA ALA A 297 -15.19 22.45 -2.51
C ALA A 297 -15.71 22.60 -3.94
N GLY A 298 -16.90 22.04 -4.19
CA GLY A 298 -17.68 22.39 -5.38
C GLY A 298 -18.13 23.85 -5.34
N LYS A 299 -18.67 24.35 -6.47
CA LYS A 299 -19.11 25.75 -6.61
C LYS A 299 -20.12 26.19 -5.53
N ASP A 300 -20.93 25.27 -5.03
CA ASP A 300 -22.00 25.54 -4.05
C ASP A 300 -21.62 25.19 -2.60
N ASP A 301 -20.41 24.64 -2.37
CA ASP A 301 -20.01 24.10 -1.06
C ASP A 301 -19.21 25.09 -0.20
N LEU A 302 -18.76 26.22 -0.77
CA LEU A 302 -17.90 27.20 -0.08
C LEU A 302 -18.43 28.62 -0.21
N THR A 303 -18.82 29.20 0.92
CA THR A 303 -19.31 30.58 1.01
C THR A 303 -18.44 31.38 1.96
N PHE A 304 -18.05 32.59 1.56
CA PHE A 304 -17.36 33.53 2.44
C PHE A 304 -18.18 34.82 2.59
N ASN A 305 -18.82 34.98 3.73
CA ASN A 305 -19.62 36.16 4.03
C ASN A 305 -18.75 37.22 4.71
N LEU A 306 -18.66 38.41 4.11
CA LEU A 306 -17.86 39.51 4.64
C LEU A 306 -18.42 39.99 5.98
N ALA A 307 -17.53 40.18 6.96
CA ALA A 307 -17.87 40.82 8.22
C ALA A 307 -18.14 42.32 7.99
N ALA A 308 -19.03 42.90 8.80
CA ALA A 308 -19.27 44.33 8.84
C ALA A 308 -18.03 45.10 9.33
N ASN A 309 -17.91 46.38 8.97
CA ASN A 309 -16.86 47.30 9.42
C ASN A 309 -15.41 46.87 9.08
N GLN A 310 -15.11 46.72 7.78
CA GLN A 310 -13.75 46.43 7.33
C GLN A 310 -12.91 47.70 7.11
N PRO A 311 -11.58 47.65 7.35
CA PRO A 311 -10.69 48.74 6.96
C PRO A 311 -10.75 49.00 5.45
N LYS A 312 -10.99 50.25 5.04
CA LYS A 312 -11.19 50.65 3.63
C LYS A 312 -10.04 50.25 2.71
N ASN A 313 -8.80 50.28 3.22
CA ASN A 313 -7.58 50.09 2.43
C ASN A 313 -6.87 48.73 2.66
N SER A 314 -7.52 47.76 3.30
CA SER A 314 -6.93 46.44 3.52
C SER A 314 -7.09 45.52 2.31
N ILE A 315 -5.98 44.91 1.87
CA ILE A 315 -5.96 43.83 0.86
C ILE A 315 -6.70 42.60 1.41
N SER A 316 -6.43 42.24 2.66
CA SER A 316 -7.09 41.14 3.37
C SER A 316 -8.51 41.51 3.77
N LYS A 317 -9.43 40.53 3.73
CA LYS A 317 -10.84 40.69 4.06
C LYS A 317 -11.25 39.79 5.23
N LEU A 318 -12.04 40.31 6.16
CA LEU A 318 -12.57 39.57 7.30
C LEU A 318 -13.95 39.01 6.98
N GLY A 319 -14.28 37.83 7.50
CA GLY A 319 -15.59 37.24 7.28
C GLY A 319 -15.80 35.88 7.93
N TYR A 320 -16.94 35.28 7.60
CA TYR A 320 -17.34 33.95 8.03
C TYR A 320 -17.19 33.00 6.83
N LEU A 321 -16.32 32.01 6.99
CA LEU A 321 -16.10 30.95 6.00
C LEU A 321 -16.99 29.75 6.34
N HIS A 322 -17.77 29.32 5.37
CA HIS A 322 -18.56 28.10 5.44
C HIS A 322 -17.73 26.96 4.83
N LEU A 323 -17.23 26.07 5.69
CA LEU A 323 -16.50 24.88 5.27
C LEU A 323 -17.45 23.83 4.66
N PRO A 324 -17.00 23.00 3.72
CA PRO A 324 -17.81 21.90 3.21
C PRO A 324 -18.17 20.93 4.34
N ARG A 325 -19.44 20.50 4.42
CA ARG A 325 -19.91 19.52 5.42
C ARG A 325 -19.76 18.08 4.92
N LYS A 326 -18.68 17.74 4.24
CA LYS A 326 -18.50 16.42 3.61
C LYS A 326 -17.27 15.73 4.17
N TYR A 327 -17.37 14.41 4.34
CA TYR A 327 -16.21 13.57 4.62
C TYR A 327 -15.15 13.75 3.53
N LYS A 328 -13.87 13.79 3.93
CA LYS A 328 -12.71 13.89 3.03
C LYS A 328 -12.67 15.17 2.19
N SER A 329 -13.30 16.25 2.65
CA SER A 329 -13.34 17.54 1.94
C SER A 329 -12.16 18.48 2.23
N ILE A 330 -11.32 18.14 3.20
CA ILE A 330 -10.12 18.90 3.53
C ILE A 330 -8.91 17.98 3.42
N TYR A 331 -7.93 18.34 2.59
CA TYR A 331 -6.64 17.67 2.55
C TYR A 331 -5.65 18.38 3.47
N ILE A 332 -5.04 17.66 4.40
CA ILE A 332 -4.03 18.20 5.31
C ILE A 332 -2.67 18.11 4.62
N ILE A 333 -2.10 19.25 4.20
CA ILE A 333 -0.82 19.32 3.46
C ILE A 333 0.37 19.25 4.42
N ASP A 334 0.36 20.07 5.49
CA ASP A 334 1.40 20.08 6.53
C ASP A 334 0.80 20.21 7.93
N GLY A 335 1.53 19.71 8.93
CA GLY A 335 1.12 19.79 10.33
C GLY A 335 0.36 18.56 10.81
N GLN A 336 0.35 17.45 10.04
CA GLN A 336 -0.32 16.21 10.41
C GLN A 336 0.02 15.74 11.84
N HIS A 337 1.31 15.69 12.22
CA HIS A 337 1.70 15.26 13.58
C HIS A 337 1.18 16.19 14.67
N ARG A 338 1.05 17.49 14.37
CA ARG A 338 0.50 18.46 15.31
C ARG A 338 -1.00 18.19 15.49
N LEU A 339 -1.74 18.09 14.38
CA LEU A 339 -3.18 17.85 14.41
C LEU A 339 -3.53 16.53 15.11
N TYR A 340 -2.91 15.41 14.70
CA TYR A 340 -3.16 14.10 15.31
C TYR A 340 -2.66 14.01 16.75
N GLY A 341 -1.75 14.87 17.19
CA GLY A 341 -1.34 14.93 18.60
C GLY A 341 -2.48 15.34 19.54
N TYR A 342 -3.52 16.01 19.03
CA TYR A 342 -4.68 16.41 19.81
C TYR A 342 -5.75 15.33 19.93
N SER A 343 -5.79 14.31 19.07
CA SER A 343 -6.95 13.39 18.98
C SER A 343 -7.27 12.64 20.27
N ASP A 344 -6.24 12.30 21.05
CA ASP A 344 -6.34 11.62 22.35
C ASP A 344 -6.07 12.60 23.51
N SER A 345 -6.22 13.90 23.28
CA SER A 345 -6.08 14.94 24.29
C SER A 345 -7.46 15.45 24.72
N GLN A 346 -7.58 15.84 26.00
CA GLN A 346 -8.74 16.58 26.51
C GLN A 346 -8.94 17.94 25.80
N TYR A 347 -7.92 18.41 25.08
CA TYR A 347 -7.93 19.69 24.39
C TYR A 347 -8.48 19.63 22.95
N LYS A 348 -8.90 18.46 22.47
CA LYS A 348 -9.35 18.27 21.08
C LYS A 348 -10.59 19.09 20.71
N ASP A 349 -11.45 19.36 21.69
CA ASP A 349 -12.71 20.10 21.55
C ASP A 349 -12.64 21.50 22.18
N THR A 350 -11.62 21.79 23.00
CA THR A 350 -11.54 23.03 23.79
C THR A 350 -10.47 24.01 23.31
N ASN A 351 -9.41 23.52 22.66
CA ASN A 351 -8.42 24.38 22.04
C ASN A 351 -8.75 24.62 20.56
N THR A 352 -8.29 25.75 20.05
CA THR A 352 -8.26 26.03 18.61
C THR A 352 -6.83 26.07 18.10
N ILE A 353 -6.58 25.53 16.91
CA ILE A 353 -5.27 25.59 16.25
C ILE A 353 -5.31 26.52 15.04
N PRO A 354 -4.23 27.26 14.74
CA PRO A 354 -4.16 28.11 13.56
C PRO A 354 -4.06 27.28 12.28
N VAL A 355 -4.76 27.70 11.24
CA VAL A 355 -4.85 27.04 9.93
C VAL A 355 -4.65 28.05 8.81
N VAL A 356 -3.88 27.67 7.79
CA VAL A 356 -3.82 28.33 6.48
C VAL A 356 -4.39 27.38 5.44
N ALA A 357 -5.47 27.79 4.79
CA ALA A 357 -6.24 26.98 3.87
C ALA A 357 -6.19 27.55 2.44
N PHE A 358 -5.73 26.73 1.50
CA PHE A 358 -5.90 26.99 0.07
C PHE A 358 -7.22 26.40 -0.44
N LEU A 359 -7.69 26.86 -1.59
CA LEU A 359 -8.92 26.37 -2.21
C LEU A 359 -8.61 25.64 -3.51
N ASN A 360 -9.14 24.43 -3.66
CA ASN A 360 -9.18 23.68 -4.91
C ASN A 360 -7.83 23.67 -5.66
N LEU A 361 -6.72 23.57 -4.92
CA LEU A 361 -5.42 23.34 -5.54
C LEU A 361 -5.47 22.04 -6.34
N LYS A 362 -4.92 22.05 -7.54
CA LYS A 362 -4.75 20.82 -8.31
C LYS A 362 -3.85 19.86 -7.53
N GLN A 363 -4.07 18.57 -7.67
CA GLN A 363 -3.33 17.55 -6.93
C GLN A 363 -1.81 17.71 -7.04
N GLU A 364 -1.30 17.94 -8.25
CA GLU A 364 0.13 18.21 -8.49
C GLU A 364 0.66 19.39 -7.67
N GLN A 365 -0.14 20.45 -7.53
CA GLN A 365 0.20 21.63 -6.73
C GLN A 365 0.21 21.31 -5.24
N GLN A 366 -0.74 20.50 -4.76
CA GLN A 366 -0.80 20.06 -3.38
C GLN A 366 0.46 19.24 -3.01
N VAL A 367 0.84 18.29 -3.87
CA VAL A 367 2.02 17.44 -3.68
C VAL A 367 3.31 18.27 -3.78
N LYS A 368 3.40 19.18 -4.74
CA LYS A 368 4.54 20.10 -4.86
C LYS A 368 4.69 20.97 -3.61
N LEU A 369 3.59 21.53 -3.10
CA LEU A 369 3.59 22.32 -1.87
C LEU A 369 4.04 21.48 -0.66
N PHE A 370 3.58 20.23 -0.56
CA PHE A 370 4.06 19.28 0.46
C PHE A 370 5.57 19.06 0.35
N MET A 371 6.09 18.83 -0.86
CA MET A 371 7.52 18.64 -1.11
C MET A 371 8.33 19.88 -0.73
N GLU A 372 7.94 21.07 -1.19
CA GLU A 372 8.63 22.34 -0.93
C GLU A 372 8.67 22.67 0.57
N ILE A 373 7.57 22.46 1.30
CA ILE A 373 7.52 22.66 2.76
C ILE A 373 8.50 21.72 3.46
N ASN A 374 8.61 20.46 3.00
CA ASN A 374 9.44 19.46 3.64
C ASN A 374 10.91 19.55 3.24
N GLU A 375 11.26 19.78 1.99
CA GLU A 375 12.66 19.89 1.53
C GLU A 375 13.45 20.93 2.33
N ASN A 376 12.80 22.03 2.73
CA ASN A 376 13.39 23.09 3.53
C ASN A 376 13.47 22.81 5.05
N GLN A 377 12.84 21.72 5.54
CA GLN A 377 12.81 21.36 6.97
C GLN A 377 13.49 20.02 7.26
N LYS A 378 13.23 18.99 6.44
CA LYS A 378 13.83 17.66 6.45
C LYS A 378 13.60 17.01 5.08
N ALA A 379 14.64 16.54 4.38
CA ALA A 379 14.45 15.95 3.05
C ALA A 379 13.55 14.69 3.06
N VAL A 380 12.79 14.50 1.98
CA VAL A 380 12.01 13.27 1.70
C VAL A 380 12.96 12.15 1.25
N SER A 381 12.64 10.88 1.57
CA SER A 381 13.50 9.75 1.19
C SER A 381 13.56 9.59 -0.33
N LYS A 382 14.70 9.11 -0.88
CA LYS A 382 14.84 8.85 -2.33
C LYS A 382 13.74 7.89 -2.83
N ASN A 383 13.36 6.90 -2.02
CA ASN A 383 12.33 5.93 -2.39
C ASN A 383 10.95 6.58 -2.50
N LEU A 384 10.58 7.41 -1.52
CA LEU A 384 9.32 8.16 -1.55
C LEU A 384 9.32 9.16 -2.72
N ARG A 385 10.43 9.85 -2.99
CA ARG A 385 10.56 10.72 -4.17
C ARG A 385 10.40 9.97 -5.48
N ASN A 386 11.10 8.84 -5.67
CA ASN A 386 10.93 7.99 -6.85
C ASN A 386 9.50 7.48 -6.96
N THR A 387 8.82 7.28 -5.84
CA THR A 387 7.43 6.87 -5.87
C THR A 387 6.53 8.02 -6.36
N LEU A 388 6.70 9.23 -5.81
CA LEU A 388 6.01 10.44 -6.23
C LEU A 388 6.23 10.77 -7.72
N ASP A 389 7.46 10.60 -8.18
CA ASP A 389 7.88 10.91 -9.55
C ASP A 389 7.20 10.00 -10.60
N SER A 390 6.55 8.88 -10.23
CA SER A 390 5.75 8.09 -11.19
C SER A 390 4.51 8.82 -11.70
N ASP A 391 4.04 9.80 -10.94
CA ASP A 391 2.80 10.51 -11.21
C ASP A 391 3.11 11.96 -11.57
N LEU A 392 3.94 12.63 -10.77
CA LEU A 392 4.30 14.03 -10.98
C LEU A 392 4.99 14.30 -12.32
N LEU A 393 5.73 13.31 -12.82
CA LEU A 393 6.48 13.43 -14.07
C LEU A 393 5.75 12.79 -15.25
N TRP A 394 4.54 12.24 -15.05
CA TRP A 394 3.79 11.51 -16.08
C TRP A 394 3.50 12.37 -17.31
N ASP A 395 3.03 13.60 -17.06
CA ASP A 395 2.66 14.58 -18.08
C ASP A 395 3.69 15.72 -18.21
N SER A 396 4.95 15.48 -17.80
CA SER A 396 6.01 16.48 -17.90
C SER A 396 6.27 16.91 -19.36
N THR A 397 6.67 18.15 -19.57
CA THR A 397 7.14 18.64 -20.87
C THR A 397 8.49 18.02 -21.31
N SER A 398 9.23 17.44 -20.36
CA SER A 398 10.48 16.71 -20.63
C SER A 398 10.18 15.24 -20.91
N TYR A 399 10.51 14.75 -22.10
CA TYR A 399 10.30 13.34 -22.44
C TYR A 399 11.19 12.40 -21.63
N LEU A 400 12.36 12.86 -21.18
CA LEU A 400 13.20 12.12 -20.22
C LEU A 400 12.48 11.90 -18.89
N GLU A 401 11.79 12.92 -18.39
CA GLU A 401 11.02 12.82 -17.16
C GLU A 401 9.80 11.92 -17.33
N GLN A 402 9.12 11.98 -18.49
CA GLN A 402 8.03 11.06 -18.80
C GLN A 402 8.49 9.60 -18.82
N ARG A 403 9.63 9.28 -19.47
CA ARG A 403 10.17 7.90 -19.50
C ARG A 403 10.61 7.41 -18.13
N LYS A 404 11.12 8.31 -17.29
CA LYS A 404 11.41 8.02 -15.88
C LYS A 404 10.11 7.68 -15.13
N ALA A 405 9.05 8.48 -15.32
CA ALA A 405 7.74 8.26 -14.70
C ALA A 405 7.15 6.90 -15.09
N LEU A 406 7.18 6.56 -16.39
CA LEU A 406 6.76 5.28 -16.94
C LEU A 406 7.51 4.10 -16.29
N SER A 407 8.83 4.19 -16.22
CA SER A 407 9.68 3.13 -15.63
C SER A 407 9.37 2.94 -14.14
N LEU A 408 9.11 4.02 -13.42
CA LEU A 408 8.70 3.99 -12.01
C LEU A 408 7.29 3.41 -11.85
N ARG A 409 6.34 3.78 -12.71
CA ARG A 409 4.97 3.25 -12.69
C ARG A 409 4.95 1.74 -12.88
N ILE A 410 5.68 1.22 -13.87
CA ILE A 410 5.82 -0.23 -14.09
C ILE A 410 6.35 -0.92 -12.84
N ALA A 411 7.39 -0.36 -12.22
CA ALA A 411 7.97 -0.91 -11.00
C ALA A 411 6.98 -0.91 -9.82
N GLN A 412 6.10 0.09 -9.73
CA GLN A 412 5.04 0.12 -8.71
C GLN A 412 3.97 -0.93 -8.99
N SER A 413 3.44 -0.96 -10.21
CA SER A 413 2.42 -1.91 -10.63
C SER A 413 2.86 -3.36 -10.40
N LEU A 414 4.12 -3.70 -10.73
CA LEU A 414 4.67 -5.03 -10.46
C LEU A 414 4.69 -5.40 -8.98
N GLY A 415 4.75 -4.44 -8.06
CA GLY A 415 4.81 -4.69 -6.61
C GLY A 415 3.45 -4.71 -5.92
N GLU A 416 2.44 -4.11 -6.53
CA GLU A 416 1.10 -3.92 -5.94
C GLU A 416 0.01 -4.76 -6.62
N ASP A 417 0.29 -5.26 -7.83
CA ASP A 417 -0.62 -6.15 -8.53
C ASP A 417 -0.57 -7.57 -7.96
N ARG A 418 -1.73 -8.12 -7.56
CA ARG A 418 -1.82 -9.48 -6.99
C ARG A 418 -1.60 -10.57 -8.03
N ASP A 419 -1.75 -10.23 -9.30
CA ASP A 419 -1.45 -11.12 -10.42
C ASP A 419 0.05 -11.08 -10.78
N SER A 420 0.83 -10.16 -10.19
CA SER A 420 2.27 -10.10 -10.37
C SER A 420 3.01 -11.06 -9.46
N ALA A 421 3.98 -11.80 -10.02
CA ALA A 421 4.91 -12.62 -9.25
C ALA A 421 5.79 -11.80 -8.27
N LEU A 422 5.88 -10.48 -8.48
CA LEU A 422 6.59 -9.53 -7.63
C LEU A 422 5.71 -8.83 -6.58
N TYR A 423 4.43 -9.22 -6.48
CA TYR A 423 3.51 -8.72 -5.46
C TYR A 423 4.14 -8.78 -4.06
N ASN A 424 4.10 -7.66 -3.33
CA ASN A 424 4.67 -7.51 -1.99
C ASN A 424 6.19 -7.80 -1.87
N ARG A 425 6.95 -7.81 -2.99
CA ARG A 425 8.42 -7.99 -2.99
C ARG A 425 9.21 -6.69 -3.22
N ILE A 426 8.53 -5.63 -3.65
CA ILE A 426 9.14 -4.32 -3.97
C ILE A 426 8.88 -3.33 -2.83
N ILE A 427 9.93 -2.63 -2.41
CA ILE A 427 9.89 -1.55 -1.43
C ILE A 427 9.39 -0.29 -2.14
N ILE A 428 8.17 0.13 -1.79
CA ILE A 428 7.53 1.29 -2.40
C ILE A 428 7.14 2.32 -1.33
N GLY A 429 7.35 3.61 -1.62
CA GLY A 429 7.15 4.68 -0.66
C GLY A 429 8.05 4.53 0.56
N GLU A 430 7.44 4.40 1.74
CA GLU A 430 8.12 4.17 3.03
C GLU A 430 7.83 2.77 3.61
N SER A 431 7.45 1.79 2.78
CA SER A 431 7.21 0.43 3.24
C SER A 431 8.44 -0.19 3.93
N SER A 432 8.19 -1.02 4.93
CA SER A 432 9.25 -1.67 5.71
C SER A 432 9.93 -2.77 4.89
N LYS A 433 11.26 -2.75 4.86
CA LYS A 433 12.05 -3.84 4.26
C LYS A 433 11.85 -5.12 5.06
N THR A 434 11.52 -6.21 4.37
CA THR A 434 11.50 -7.57 4.94
C THR A 434 12.48 -8.47 4.19
N SER A 435 12.56 -9.75 4.55
CA SER A 435 13.39 -10.71 3.82
C SER A 435 12.93 -10.86 2.36
N VAL A 436 11.63 -10.80 2.11
CA VAL A 436 11.01 -10.96 0.78
C VAL A 436 10.71 -9.61 0.11
N CYS A 437 10.30 -8.59 0.88
CA CYS A 437 10.12 -7.21 0.41
C CYS A 437 11.46 -6.47 0.49
N CYS A 438 12.33 -6.71 -0.50
CA CYS A 438 13.71 -6.22 -0.49
C CYS A 438 14.14 -5.52 -1.81
N ILE A 439 13.32 -5.58 -2.86
CA ILE A 439 13.64 -5.01 -4.16
C ILE A 439 13.34 -3.52 -4.15
N LYS A 440 14.28 -2.67 -4.55
CA LYS A 440 14.09 -1.22 -4.63
C LYS A 440 13.39 -0.87 -5.94
N ILE A 441 12.43 0.06 -5.91
CA ILE A 441 11.81 0.62 -7.12
C ILE A 441 12.84 1.14 -8.14
N ASP A 442 13.92 1.77 -7.63
CA ASP A 442 15.02 2.30 -8.44
C ASP A 442 15.77 1.21 -9.22
N THR A 443 15.77 -0.03 -8.73
CA THR A 443 16.41 -1.17 -9.39
C THR A 443 15.70 -1.52 -10.68
N ILE A 444 14.37 -1.63 -10.65
CA ILE A 444 13.54 -1.93 -11.83
C ILE A 444 13.59 -0.76 -12.80
N LYS A 445 13.44 0.47 -12.28
CA LYS A 445 13.58 1.70 -13.08
C LYS A 445 14.88 1.71 -13.89
N LEU A 446 16.02 1.50 -13.23
CA LEU A 446 17.32 1.46 -13.89
C LEU A 446 17.45 0.29 -14.87
N ALA A 447 16.83 -0.86 -14.59
CA ALA A 447 16.88 -2.01 -15.51
C ALA A 447 16.13 -1.69 -16.82
N ILE A 448 14.96 -1.07 -16.74
CA ILE A 448 14.18 -0.64 -17.89
C ILE A 448 14.91 0.47 -18.66
N GLU A 449 15.42 1.50 -17.98
CA GLU A 449 16.14 2.62 -18.60
C GLU A 449 17.45 2.17 -19.30
N HIS A 450 18.13 1.17 -18.75
CA HIS A 450 19.33 0.62 -19.38
C HIS A 450 19.03 -0.33 -20.54
N GLY A 451 17.84 -0.93 -20.56
CA GLY A 451 17.35 -1.71 -21.70
C GLY A 451 16.91 -0.83 -22.88
N ASN A 452 16.34 -1.45 -23.89
CA ASN A 452 15.77 -0.82 -25.09
C ASN A 452 14.24 -0.95 -25.16
N PHE A 453 13.56 -1.36 -24.09
CA PHE A 453 12.09 -1.40 -24.03
C PHE A 453 11.42 -0.07 -24.39
N ILE A 454 11.95 1.06 -23.90
CA ILE A 454 11.38 2.40 -24.05
C ILE A 454 12.33 3.33 -24.81
N THR A 455 11.78 4.34 -25.48
CA THR A 455 12.55 5.31 -26.28
C THR A 455 13.47 6.12 -25.39
N LYS A 456 14.70 6.34 -25.85
CA LYS A 456 15.70 7.21 -25.21
C LYS A 456 15.69 8.55 -25.91
N PHE A 457 15.60 9.62 -25.13
CA PHE A 457 15.58 11.00 -25.63
C PHE A 457 16.85 11.75 -25.24
N GLU A 458 17.21 12.77 -26.02
CA GLU A 458 18.18 13.79 -25.65
C GLU A 458 17.51 14.90 -24.81
N LYS A 459 18.30 15.81 -24.22
CA LYS A 459 17.78 16.88 -23.34
C LYS A 459 16.82 17.85 -24.04
N ASN A 460 16.91 17.96 -25.36
CA ASN A 460 16.05 18.78 -26.20
C ASN A 460 14.81 18.03 -26.72
N ASN A 461 14.48 16.87 -26.14
CA ASN A 461 13.37 15.99 -26.53
C ASN A 461 13.54 15.30 -27.90
N ASP A 462 14.72 15.36 -28.53
CA ASP A 462 14.99 14.58 -29.74
C ASP A 462 15.16 13.09 -29.43
N ILE A 463 14.75 12.23 -30.36
CA ILE A 463 14.89 10.78 -30.20
C ILE A 463 16.34 10.37 -30.42
N LYS A 464 16.95 9.75 -29.41
CA LYS A 464 18.28 9.12 -29.48
C LYS A 464 18.19 7.68 -29.97
N ASN A 465 17.22 6.92 -29.46
CA ASN A 465 16.97 5.53 -29.84
C ASN A 465 15.51 5.16 -29.60
N HIS A 466 14.87 4.52 -30.57
CA HIS A 466 13.49 4.05 -30.45
C HIS A 466 13.40 2.80 -29.56
N GLY A 467 12.42 2.80 -28.66
CA GLY A 467 12.14 1.65 -27.79
C GLY A 467 11.42 0.52 -28.52
N SER A 468 11.67 -0.72 -28.13
CA SER A 468 11.04 -1.92 -28.71
C SER A 468 9.55 -2.06 -28.40
N PHE A 469 9.09 -1.51 -27.27
CA PHE A 469 7.69 -1.50 -26.82
C PHE A 469 7.06 -0.10 -26.84
N ASP A 470 7.80 0.93 -27.26
CA ASP A 470 7.33 2.30 -27.14
C ASP A 470 6.34 2.67 -28.25
N LYS A 471 5.12 3.03 -27.84
CA LYS A 471 4.05 3.51 -28.72
C LYS A 471 3.93 5.04 -28.73
N GLY A 472 4.93 5.75 -28.21
CA GLY A 472 4.98 7.20 -28.13
C GLY A 472 4.45 7.73 -26.80
N ALA A 473 3.19 7.43 -26.46
CA ALA A 473 2.58 7.89 -25.21
C ALA A 473 2.77 6.89 -24.05
N ASN A 474 2.97 7.42 -22.83
CA ASN A 474 3.20 6.61 -21.63
C ASN A 474 2.10 5.55 -21.40
N ASP A 475 0.82 5.92 -21.50
CA ASP A 475 -0.30 4.98 -21.29
C ASP A 475 -0.28 3.81 -22.28
N SER A 476 -0.07 4.11 -23.57
CA SER A 476 -0.03 3.10 -24.63
C SER A 476 1.18 2.17 -24.50
N THR A 477 2.32 2.70 -24.08
CA THR A 477 3.54 1.93 -23.83
C THR A 477 3.37 1.07 -22.57
N LEU A 478 2.79 1.61 -21.50
CA LEU A 478 2.47 0.87 -20.28
C LEU A 478 1.55 -0.33 -20.57
N ALA A 479 0.47 -0.11 -21.32
CA ALA A 479 -0.50 -1.14 -21.69
C ALA A 479 0.09 -2.30 -22.51
N THR A 480 1.28 -2.12 -23.10
CA THR A 480 1.95 -3.15 -23.90
C THR A 480 3.10 -3.80 -23.12
N LEU A 481 3.96 -2.98 -22.50
CA LEU A 481 5.16 -3.47 -21.79
C LEU A 481 4.83 -4.15 -20.46
N TYR A 482 3.84 -3.65 -19.72
CA TYR A 482 3.51 -4.20 -18.41
C TYR A 482 3.00 -5.64 -18.47
N PRO A 483 2.01 -6.01 -19.33
CA PRO A 483 1.59 -7.41 -19.46
C PRO A 483 2.71 -8.36 -19.88
N PHE A 484 3.62 -7.91 -20.73
CA PHE A 484 4.78 -8.71 -21.14
C PHE A 484 5.71 -9.03 -19.97
N LEU A 485 6.06 -8.01 -19.16
CA LEU A 485 6.88 -8.21 -17.96
C LEU A 485 6.17 -9.09 -16.94
N LEU A 486 4.86 -8.89 -16.76
CA LEU A 486 4.01 -9.67 -15.85
C LEU A 486 4.10 -11.18 -16.17
N GLN A 487 3.79 -11.55 -17.41
CA GLN A 487 3.81 -12.95 -17.86
C GLN A 487 5.24 -13.55 -17.87
N SER A 488 6.25 -12.75 -18.23
CA SER A 488 7.65 -13.21 -18.22
C SER A 488 8.16 -13.52 -16.80
N PHE A 489 7.81 -12.68 -15.82
CA PHE A 489 8.12 -12.96 -14.42
C PHE A 489 7.31 -14.11 -13.86
N GLU A 490 6.03 -14.25 -14.24
CA GLU A 490 5.18 -15.36 -13.85
C GLU A 490 5.82 -16.70 -14.27
N TYR A 491 6.27 -16.82 -15.52
CA TYR A 491 6.97 -18.03 -16.01
C TYR A 491 8.18 -18.40 -15.14
N ILE A 492 9.08 -17.43 -14.89
CA ILE A 492 10.27 -17.69 -14.05
C ILE A 492 9.87 -18.09 -12.63
N SER A 493 8.88 -17.40 -12.03
CA SER A 493 8.45 -17.66 -10.65
C SER A 493 7.83 -19.03 -10.46
N GLN A 494 7.09 -19.53 -11.44
CA GLN A 494 6.44 -20.84 -11.39
C GLN A 494 7.46 -21.97 -11.59
N ASN A 495 8.38 -21.80 -12.53
CA ASN A 495 9.31 -22.86 -12.91
C ASN A 495 10.60 -22.89 -12.07
N ALA A 496 10.97 -21.78 -11.43
CA ALA A 496 12.09 -21.68 -10.48
C ALA A 496 11.61 -21.36 -9.04
N LYS A 497 10.44 -21.91 -8.65
CA LYS A 497 9.72 -21.55 -7.41
C LYS A 497 10.57 -21.64 -6.14
N PHE A 498 11.35 -22.70 -5.98
CA PHE A 498 12.19 -22.89 -4.80
C PHE A 498 13.20 -21.75 -4.62
N GLU A 499 13.78 -21.25 -5.71
CA GLU A 499 14.71 -20.12 -5.65
C GLU A 499 13.98 -18.78 -5.61
N TRP A 500 12.86 -18.65 -6.30
CA TRP A 500 12.02 -17.46 -6.28
C TRP A 500 11.52 -17.12 -4.87
N ASP A 501 11.13 -18.12 -4.09
CA ASP A 501 10.59 -17.95 -2.74
C ASP A 501 11.67 -17.62 -1.69
N LYS A 502 12.95 -17.73 -2.04
CA LYS A 502 14.04 -17.29 -1.15
C LYS A 502 14.19 -15.76 -1.18
N GLY A 503 13.99 -15.15 -0.02
CA GLY A 503 14.33 -13.74 0.22
C GLY A 503 15.83 -13.49 0.39
N GLU A 504 16.19 -12.21 0.59
CA GLU A 504 17.57 -11.74 0.76
C GLU A 504 18.32 -12.43 1.91
N ASN A 505 17.60 -12.77 2.99
CA ASN A 505 18.16 -13.43 4.18
C ASN A 505 18.34 -14.95 4.02
N ASN A 506 17.65 -15.58 3.06
CA ASN A 506 17.66 -17.04 2.86
C ASN A 506 18.65 -17.46 1.77
N SER A 507 19.70 -16.65 1.58
CA SER A 507 20.65 -16.82 0.49
C SER A 507 20.05 -16.76 -0.91
N GLY A 508 18.86 -16.17 -1.07
CA GLY A 508 18.18 -16.03 -2.34
C GLY A 508 18.99 -15.20 -3.33
N ILE A 509 18.92 -15.57 -4.61
CA ILE A 509 19.64 -14.86 -5.68
C ILE A 509 18.74 -14.34 -6.81
N LEU A 510 17.49 -14.79 -6.86
CA LEU A 510 16.57 -14.52 -7.97
C LEU A 510 15.65 -13.32 -7.69
N SER A 511 14.84 -13.40 -6.63
CA SER A 511 13.88 -12.36 -6.22
C SER A 511 14.50 -11.26 -5.34
N ILE A 512 15.73 -10.85 -5.69
CA ILE A 512 16.48 -9.76 -5.04
C ILE A 512 16.89 -8.70 -6.05
N ASN A 513 17.41 -7.55 -5.60
CA ASN A 513 17.76 -6.43 -6.48
C ASN A 513 18.62 -6.80 -7.69
N VAL A 514 19.68 -7.60 -7.50
CA VAL A 514 20.56 -7.97 -8.63
C VAL A 514 19.91 -8.96 -9.59
N GLY A 515 19.14 -9.92 -9.07
CA GLY A 515 18.43 -10.91 -9.87
C GLY A 515 17.33 -10.27 -10.72
N ILE A 516 16.45 -9.47 -10.11
CA ILE A 516 15.38 -8.78 -10.85
C ILE A 516 15.92 -7.79 -11.88
N TYR A 517 16.97 -7.03 -11.53
CA TYR A 517 17.65 -6.18 -12.52
C TYR A 517 18.15 -7.00 -13.71
N SER A 518 18.79 -8.14 -13.45
CA SER A 518 19.38 -8.98 -14.50
C SER A 518 18.30 -9.66 -15.35
N LEU A 519 17.20 -10.13 -14.76
CA LEU A 519 16.08 -10.71 -15.49
C LEU A 519 15.44 -9.72 -16.46
N ILE A 520 15.16 -8.48 -16.02
CA ILE A 520 14.61 -7.45 -16.90
C ILE A 520 15.56 -7.18 -18.08
N ARG A 521 16.86 -7.15 -17.82
CA ARG A 521 17.86 -6.98 -18.88
C ARG A 521 17.93 -8.18 -19.82
N ILE A 522 17.76 -9.40 -19.32
CA ILE A 522 17.65 -10.61 -20.16
C ILE A 522 16.39 -10.57 -21.02
N PHE A 523 15.25 -10.18 -20.47
CA PHE A 523 14.01 -10.03 -21.23
C PHE A 523 14.22 -9.04 -22.39
N ASP A 524 14.91 -7.93 -22.14
CA ASP A 524 15.28 -6.95 -23.16
C ASP A 524 16.20 -7.55 -24.23
N ASP A 525 17.25 -8.26 -23.82
CA ASP A 525 18.20 -8.89 -24.75
C ASP A 525 17.53 -9.93 -25.66
N ILE A 526 16.62 -10.75 -25.12
CA ILE A 526 15.87 -11.74 -25.90
C ILE A 526 14.95 -11.05 -26.89
N ILE A 527 14.26 -9.97 -26.48
CA ILE A 527 13.43 -9.20 -27.40
C ILE A 527 14.28 -8.61 -28.53
N GLU A 528 15.42 -8.00 -28.23
CA GLU A 528 16.30 -7.44 -29.26
C GLU A 528 16.83 -8.53 -30.20
N HIS A 529 17.15 -9.73 -29.68
CA HIS A 529 17.50 -10.90 -30.49
C HIS A 529 16.37 -11.30 -31.44
N LEU A 530 15.15 -11.43 -30.92
CA LEU A 530 13.95 -11.79 -31.70
C LEU A 530 13.62 -10.73 -32.77
N ARG A 531 13.82 -9.44 -32.46
CA ARG A 531 13.67 -8.34 -33.43
C ARG A 531 14.66 -8.46 -34.58
N LEU A 532 15.92 -8.75 -34.28
CA LEU A 532 16.98 -8.81 -35.28
C LEU A 532 16.94 -10.09 -36.13
N GLN A 533 16.65 -11.25 -35.51
CA GLN A 533 16.68 -12.54 -36.21
C GLN A 533 15.34 -12.92 -36.83
N LYS A 534 14.22 -12.64 -36.14
CA LYS A 534 12.86 -13.02 -36.59
C LYS A 534 12.05 -11.84 -37.13
N ASN A 535 12.61 -10.62 -37.16
CA ASN A 535 11.93 -9.40 -37.60
C ASN A 535 10.60 -9.14 -36.83
N ILE A 536 10.54 -9.56 -35.57
CA ILE A 536 9.36 -9.37 -34.71
C ILE A 536 9.26 -7.90 -34.32
N GLN A 537 8.06 -7.34 -34.30
CA GLN A 537 7.78 -6.01 -33.73
C GLN A 537 6.92 -6.18 -32.48
N PRO A 538 7.48 -6.04 -31.26
CA PRO A 538 6.74 -6.31 -30.02
C PRO A 538 5.43 -5.53 -29.88
N ILE A 539 5.39 -4.30 -30.39
CA ILE A 539 4.19 -3.44 -30.38
C ILE A 539 3.02 -3.98 -31.23
N SER A 540 3.29 -4.90 -32.16
CA SER A 540 2.36 -5.42 -33.17
C SER A 540 1.98 -6.89 -32.94
N VAL A 541 2.57 -7.54 -31.93
CA VAL A 541 2.34 -8.96 -31.60
C VAL A 541 1.56 -9.06 -30.30
N LYS A 542 0.72 -10.09 -30.17
CA LYS A 542 0.02 -10.34 -28.90
C LYS A 542 1.03 -10.74 -27.83
N THR A 543 0.76 -10.33 -26.59
CA THR A 543 1.66 -10.60 -25.47
C THR A 543 1.93 -12.10 -25.30
N GLU A 544 0.91 -12.94 -25.42
CA GLU A 544 1.01 -14.40 -25.21
C GLU A 544 1.92 -15.08 -26.23
N ASP A 545 1.79 -14.68 -27.50
CA ASP A 545 2.63 -15.19 -28.60
C ASP A 545 4.09 -14.76 -28.38
N LEU A 546 4.30 -13.48 -28.02
CA LEU A 546 5.63 -12.94 -27.75
C LEU A 546 6.30 -13.62 -26.55
N VAL A 547 5.56 -13.87 -25.47
CA VAL A 547 6.07 -14.56 -24.28
C VAL A 547 6.42 -16.01 -24.60
N THR A 548 5.65 -16.68 -25.45
CA THR A 548 5.95 -18.04 -25.90
C THR A 548 7.31 -18.11 -26.62
N ASP A 549 7.62 -17.14 -27.49
CA ASP A 549 8.93 -17.03 -28.14
C ASP A 549 10.06 -16.74 -27.13
N VAL A 550 9.79 -15.91 -26.12
CA VAL A 550 10.77 -15.57 -25.08
C VAL A 550 11.07 -16.76 -24.16
N ILE A 551 10.06 -17.58 -23.83
CA ILE A 551 10.19 -18.76 -22.96
C ILE A 551 11.28 -19.72 -23.46
N TYR A 552 11.41 -19.92 -24.78
CA TYR A 552 12.44 -20.78 -25.36
C TYR A 552 13.88 -20.41 -24.93
N TYR A 553 14.13 -19.11 -24.73
CA TYR A 553 15.42 -18.59 -24.26
C TYR A 553 15.50 -18.46 -22.74
N LEU A 554 14.37 -18.45 -22.02
CA LEU A 554 14.33 -18.43 -20.56
C LEU A 554 14.47 -19.82 -19.92
N GLU A 555 14.05 -20.88 -20.61
CA GLU A 555 14.13 -22.27 -20.13
C GLU A 555 15.54 -22.65 -19.61
N PRO A 556 16.66 -22.36 -20.31
CA PRO A 556 18.00 -22.62 -19.77
C PRO A 556 18.30 -21.92 -18.45
N LEU A 557 17.70 -20.75 -18.19
CA LEU A 557 17.86 -20.04 -16.92
C LEU A 557 17.09 -20.74 -15.80
N VAL A 558 15.90 -21.25 -16.08
CA VAL A 558 15.13 -22.04 -15.11
C VAL A 558 15.94 -23.25 -14.67
N ASP A 559 16.48 -24.00 -15.62
CA ASP A 559 17.33 -25.16 -15.34
C ASP A 559 18.57 -24.77 -14.53
N TYR A 560 19.22 -23.66 -14.89
CA TYR A 560 20.35 -23.13 -14.14
C TYR A 560 19.96 -22.81 -12.70
N PHE A 561 18.87 -22.07 -12.48
CA PHE A 561 18.45 -21.67 -11.13
C PHE A 561 18.06 -22.86 -10.24
N ASN A 562 17.46 -23.89 -10.83
CA ASN A 562 17.06 -25.09 -10.11
C ASN A 562 18.25 -26.01 -9.75
N ASN A 563 19.38 -25.90 -10.47
CA ASN A 563 20.54 -26.78 -10.31
C ASN A 563 21.82 -26.06 -9.81
N LEU A 564 21.69 -24.85 -9.26
CA LEU A 564 22.82 -24.06 -8.76
C LEU A 564 23.58 -24.74 -7.63
N SER A 565 24.90 -24.78 -7.76
CA SER A 565 25.81 -25.17 -6.68
C SER A 565 25.95 -24.06 -5.61
N ASP A 566 26.29 -24.44 -4.38
CA ASP A 566 26.52 -23.49 -3.28
C ASP A 566 27.67 -22.51 -3.58
N THR A 567 28.71 -22.97 -4.28
CA THR A 567 29.85 -22.14 -4.68
C THR A 567 29.44 -21.07 -5.68
N GLU A 568 28.66 -21.41 -6.71
CA GLU A 568 28.13 -20.45 -7.67
C GLU A 568 27.16 -19.46 -7.02
N ARG A 569 26.33 -19.93 -6.09
CA ARG A 569 25.45 -19.06 -5.30
C ARG A 569 26.23 -18.00 -4.54
N ILE A 570 27.32 -18.39 -3.88
CA ILE A 570 28.19 -17.45 -3.16
C ILE A 570 28.84 -16.45 -4.13
N GLU A 571 29.31 -16.90 -5.29
CA GLU A 571 29.92 -16.02 -6.29
C GLU A 571 28.94 -14.96 -6.81
N LEU A 572 27.69 -15.36 -7.07
CA LEU A 572 26.62 -14.46 -7.51
C LEU A 572 26.24 -13.43 -6.43
N ARG A 573 26.32 -13.81 -5.14
CA ARG A 573 26.00 -12.91 -4.02
C ARG A 573 27.12 -11.95 -3.63
N THR A 574 28.37 -12.36 -3.79
CA THR A 574 29.54 -11.57 -3.37
C THR A 574 29.92 -10.46 -4.35
N SER A 575 29.25 -10.41 -5.51
CA SER A 575 29.45 -9.38 -6.52
C SER A 575 28.62 -8.12 -6.18
N TYR A 576 29.21 -7.16 -5.44
CA TYR A 576 28.53 -5.92 -5.01
C TYR A 576 28.67 -4.75 -5.99
N GLY A 577 27.77 -3.76 -5.88
CA GLY A 577 27.84 -2.50 -6.62
C GLY A 577 27.41 -2.56 -8.08
N GLY A 578 27.69 -1.49 -8.85
CA GLY A 578 27.31 -1.39 -10.27
C GLY A 578 27.98 -2.46 -11.15
N GLY A 579 29.25 -2.77 -10.89
CA GLY A 579 29.99 -3.85 -11.57
C GLY A 579 29.41 -5.25 -11.27
N GLY A 580 28.92 -5.47 -10.05
CA GLY A 580 28.28 -6.74 -9.67
C GLY A 580 27.01 -7.03 -10.47
N LYS A 581 26.18 -6.00 -10.73
CA LYS A 581 24.99 -6.15 -11.57
C LYS A 581 25.32 -6.57 -13.00
N ILE A 582 26.36 -5.98 -13.59
CA ILE A 582 26.80 -6.31 -14.95
C ILE A 582 27.33 -7.74 -14.98
N LYS A 583 28.17 -8.14 -14.01
CA LYS A 583 28.70 -9.51 -13.94
C LYS A 583 27.58 -10.54 -13.83
N TYR A 584 26.58 -10.30 -12.97
CA TYR A 584 25.43 -11.20 -12.83
C TYR A 584 24.64 -11.29 -14.13
N TRP A 585 24.28 -10.17 -14.74
CA TRP A 585 23.56 -10.13 -16.01
C TRP A 585 24.30 -10.86 -17.13
N ARG A 586 25.61 -10.62 -17.29
CA ARG A 586 26.45 -11.32 -18.29
C ARG A 586 26.57 -12.82 -18.01
N ARG A 587 26.55 -13.25 -16.75
CA ARG A 587 26.50 -14.68 -16.39
C ARG A 587 25.21 -15.32 -16.91
N LEU A 588 24.05 -14.66 -16.72
CA LEU A 588 22.79 -15.17 -17.26
C LEU A 588 22.80 -15.24 -18.79
N GLN A 589 23.30 -14.21 -19.48
CA GLN A 589 23.43 -14.25 -20.93
C GLN A 589 24.29 -15.43 -21.40
N LYS A 590 25.43 -15.65 -20.72
CA LYS A 590 26.31 -16.78 -20.99
C LYS A 590 25.56 -18.11 -20.84
N THR A 591 24.82 -18.30 -19.76
CA THR A 591 24.02 -19.51 -19.52
C THR A 591 23.04 -19.79 -20.66
N ILE A 592 22.36 -18.76 -21.17
CA ILE A 592 21.47 -18.91 -22.33
C ILE A 592 22.28 -19.29 -23.56
N SER A 593 23.37 -18.56 -23.86
CA SER A 593 24.19 -18.76 -25.05
C SER A 593 24.84 -20.15 -25.13
N GLU A 594 25.24 -20.72 -23.99
CA GLU A 594 25.76 -22.10 -23.91
C GLU A 594 24.72 -23.15 -24.34
N SER A 595 23.45 -22.91 -24.03
CA SER A 595 22.33 -23.81 -24.39
C SER A 595 21.65 -23.46 -25.72
N ARG A 596 21.80 -22.21 -26.17
CA ARG A 596 21.17 -21.60 -27.34
C ARG A 596 22.21 -20.74 -28.08
N PRO A 597 23.07 -21.34 -28.91
CA PRO A 597 24.21 -20.63 -29.52
C PRO A 597 23.84 -19.48 -30.46
N ASP A 598 22.59 -19.45 -30.96
CA ASP A 598 22.08 -18.33 -31.74
C ASP A 598 21.91 -17.06 -30.89
N PHE A 599 21.73 -17.19 -29.58
CA PHE A 599 21.63 -16.06 -28.66
C PHE A 599 23.01 -15.51 -28.30
N ASN A 600 23.43 -14.46 -29.01
CA ASN A 600 24.66 -13.73 -28.73
C ASN A 600 24.40 -12.20 -28.63
N PRO A 601 23.94 -11.71 -27.47
CA PRO A 601 23.65 -10.30 -27.28
C PRO A 601 24.91 -9.44 -27.30
N LYS A 602 24.77 -8.20 -27.79
CA LYS A 602 25.89 -7.28 -28.00
C LYS A 602 26.79 -7.15 -26.75
N GLY A 603 28.09 -7.38 -26.97
CA GLY A 603 29.14 -7.25 -25.95
C GLY A 603 29.26 -8.43 -24.99
N LEU A 604 28.58 -9.56 -25.23
CA LEU A 604 28.80 -10.79 -24.48
C LEU A 604 30.20 -11.35 -24.74
N ASP A 605 30.59 -11.53 -26.00
CA ASP A 605 31.91 -12.06 -26.38
C ASP A 605 33.06 -11.24 -25.78
N ALA A 606 33.05 -9.92 -25.99
CA ALA A 606 34.05 -9.02 -25.42
C ALA A 606 34.09 -9.08 -23.89
N PHE A 607 32.95 -9.30 -23.22
CA PHE A 607 32.93 -9.50 -21.78
C PHE A 607 33.56 -10.83 -21.37
N LEU A 608 33.22 -11.92 -22.07
CA LEU A 608 33.78 -13.24 -21.82
C LEU A 608 35.30 -13.23 -21.99
N GLU A 609 35.80 -12.67 -23.09
CA GLU A 609 37.24 -12.51 -23.37
C GLU A 609 37.97 -11.79 -22.23
N ASN A 610 37.43 -10.65 -21.78
CA ASN A 610 38.02 -9.87 -20.69
C ASN A 610 37.96 -10.57 -19.31
N ASN A 611 37.03 -11.51 -19.13
CA ASN A 611 36.87 -12.27 -17.87
C ASN A 611 37.48 -13.67 -17.92
N LEU A 612 38.03 -14.11 -19.06
CA LEU A 612 38.82 -15.33 -19.15
C LEU A 612 40.09 -15.16 -18.28
N LYS A 613 40.25 -16.06 -17.31
CA LYS A 613 41.37 -16.08 -16.33
C LYS A 613 42.78 -16.03 -16.95
N LYS A 614 42.91 -16.31 -18.25
CA LYS A 614 44.18 -16.33 -18.99
C LYS A 614 44.90 -14.97 -18.96
N PHE A 615 44.20 -13.87 -19.20
CA PHE A 615 44.80 -12.53 -19.19
C PHE A 615 45.03 -11.97 -17.77
N ASN A 616 44.27 -12.45 -16.78
CA ASN A 616 44.42 -12.03 -15.37
C ASN A 616 45.71 -12.58 -14.72
N GLN A 617 46.23 -13.72 -15.18
CA GLN A 617 47.51 -14.26 -14.68
C GLN A 617 48.70 -13.51 -15.27
N GLU A 618 48.75 -13.29 -16.59
CA GLU A 618 49.79 -12.47 -17.23
C GLU A 618 49.77 -11.04 -16.71
N SER A 619 48.58 -10.43 -16.58
CA SER A 619 48.45 -9.07 -16.02
C SER A 619 48.93 -8.99 -14.57
N ARG A 620 48.64 -9.99 -13.72
CA ARG A 620 49.16 -10.05 -12.35
C ARG A 620 50.67 -10.25 -12.30
N GLN A 621 51.24 -11.05 -13.20
CA GLN A 621 52.69 -11.21 -13.32
C GLN A 621 53.37 -9.90 -13.75
N ILE A 622 52.79 -9.18 -14.71
CA ILE A 622 53.30 -7.88 -15.17
C ILE A 622 53.20 -6.84 -14.05
N ILE A 623 52.10 -6.77 -13.31
CA ILE A 623 51.93 -5.87 -12.16
C ILE A 623 52.94 -6.19 -11.06
N ASN A 624 53.11 -7.47 -10.70
CA ASN A 624 54.11 -7.88 -9.71
C ASN A 624 55.55 -7.54 -10.16
N ASN A 625 55.86 -7.73 -11.44
CA ASN A 625 57.16 -7.35 -11.99
C ASN A 625 57.37 -5.83 -11.96
N LEU A 626 56.36 -5.03 -12.31
CA LEU A 626 56.42 -3.56 -12.24
C LEU A 626 56.54 -3.07 -10.79
N GLU A 627 55.81 -3.65 -9.84
CA GLU A 627 55.96 -3.33 -8.41
C GLU A 627 57.35 -3.69 -7.88
N THR A 628 57.95 -4.78 -8.38
CA THR A 628 59.30 -5.18 -7.99
C THR A 628 60.32 -4.19 -8.52
N ILE A 629 60.17 -3.74 -9.76
CA ILE A 629 61.04 -2.73 -10.40
C ILE A 629 60.92 -1.38 -9.66
N LEU A 630 59.69 -0.92 -9.38
CA LEU A 630 59.43 0.34 -8.67
C LEU A 630 59.87 0.35 -7.20
N LYS A 631 60.07 -0.82 -6.58
CA LYS A 631 60.63 -0.96 -5.23
C LYS A 631 62.16 -1.12 -5.22
N SER A 632 62.76 -1.32 -6.39
CA SER A 632 64.22 -1.46 -6.58
C SER A 632 64.89 -0.20 -7.13
N GLU A 633 64.12 0.82 -7.48
CA GLU A 633 64.53 2.23 -7.55
C GLU A 633 64.26 2.90 -6.19
#